data_AF-A0A839PCD6-F1
#
_entry.id   AF-A0A839PCD6-F1
#
_cell.length_a   1.000
_cell.length_b   1.000
_cell.length_c   1.000
_cell.angle_alpha   90.00
_cell.angle_beta   90.00
_cell.angle_gamma   90.00
#
_symmetry.space_group_name_H-M   'P 1'
#
loop_
_entity.id
_entity.type
_entity.pdbx_description
1 polymer ?
#
loop_
_entity_poly.entity_id
_entity_poly.type
_entity_poly.pdbx_seq_one_letter_code
_entity_poly.pdbx_strand_id
1 'polypeptide(L)'
;MWRALVFLALLAVAAYGAVWIADHPGTVTVVWNGYEIGMSLAIALTGVLVAAIIIGLIWAIVTGVIGLPASISRSTRERRRNKGLASLSRGMIAVGSGDPLAARRHAGDAERLLGSQPLTLLLKAQAAQISGDRDAAEQAFKRMADDPETRVLGLRGLFVEARRREDEGAARAYAAEAARLAPSVTWANEAVLEAQCADGEWSAATETVERRAALGLMDKHAARRQQAVLLTAAAQRHEAGEPDTAIEQALKAVKLAPDLVPAAVIAGRLLARRNDLRKAAKIVEAAWKATPHPELAKVYLNLRPGDSARDRLARAENLAKLSSWDPESRLVIAQAATEAKDFVRAREALAPLADDRPTARVCRMMARIEAAEHGAESGRSREWLARAARAPRDAAWVADGVISERWAPVSPVSGRLDAFVWKTPPEILAGPDEDDAPAPTEPVGPTEIPAVPTPAPVTTGSPAPATPGFLQTGAGAPSALSTPAPVNTSASPSPAPQAAADRSRRIA
;
A
#
# COMPACT_ATOMS: atom_id res chain seq x y z
N MET A 1 -9.28 34.78 -46.33
CA MET A 1 -10.17 35.58 -47.20
C MET A 1 -9.88 37.08 -47.11
N TRP A 2 -9.77 37.69 -45.92
CA TRP A 2 -9.39 39.11 -45.74
C TRP A 2 -8.13 39.55 -46.49
N ARG A 3 -7.05 38.75 -46.46
CA ARG A 3 -5.78 39.05 -47.15
C ARG A 3 -5.92 39.15 -48.69
N ALA A 4 -6.86 38.41 -49.28
CA ALA A 4 -7.11 38.43 -50.72
C ALA A 4 -7.95 39.66 -51.15
N LEU A 5 -8.93 40.06 -50.33
CA LEU A 5 -9.73 41.27 -50.57
C LEU A 5 -8.88 42.54 -50.48
N VAL A 6 -7.98 42.61 -49.49
CA VAL A 6 -7.04 43.74 -49.33
C VAL A 6 -6.07 43.83 -50.52
N PHE A 7 -5.59 42.69 -51.02
CA PHE A 7 -4.73 42.66 -52.20
C PHE A 7 -5.47 43.12 -53.47
N LEU A 8 -6.72 42.69 -53.66
CA LEU A 8 -7.52 43.06 -54.82
C LEU A 8 -7.93 44.55 -54.80
N ALA A 9 -8.21 45.11 -53.62
CA ALA A 9 -8.45 46.53 -53.44
C ALA A 9 -7.17 47.36 -53.72
N LEU A 10 -6.01 46.94 -53.23
CA LEU A 10 -4.72 47.57 -53.55
C LEU A 10 -4.40 47.50 -55.04
N LEU A 11 -4.69 46.38 -55.70
CA LEU A 11 -4.51 46.22 -57.13
C LEU A 11 -5.42 47.16 -57.93
N ALA A 12 -6.68 47.31 -57.52
CA ALA A 12 -7.63 48.23 -58.16
C ALA A 12 -7.19 49.70 -58.00
N VAL A 13 -6.72 50.10 -56.82
CA VAL A 13 -6.18 51.45 -56.57
C VAL A 13 -4.90 51.69 -57.37
N ALA A 14 -4.01 50.70 -57.46
CA ALA A 14 -2.79 50.78 -58.25
C ALA A 14 -3.09 50.88 -59.77
N ALA A 15 -4.04 50.10 -60.27
CA ALA A 15 -4.49 50.16 -61.66
C ALA A 15 -5.14 51.51 -61.97
N TYR A 16 -5.99 52.03 -61.08
CA TYR A 16 -6.60 53.36 -61.22
C TYR A 16 -5.54 54.47 -61.24
N GLY A 17 -4.56 54.43 -60.33
CA GLY A 17 -3.44 55.37 -60.31
C GLY A 17 -2.60 55.32 -61.58
N ALA A 18 -2.35 54.13 -62.12
CA ALA A 18 -1.61 53.94 -63.37
C ALA A 18 -2.34 54.52 -64.59
N VAL A 19 -3.66 54.36 -64.67
CA VAL A 19 -4.50 54.94 -65.74
C VAL A 19 -4.54 56.47 -65.62
N TRP A 20 -4.73 57.01 -64.42
CA TRP A 20 -4.78 58.46 -64.21
C TRP A 20 -3.46 59.19 -64.58
N ILE A 21 -2.31 58.55 -64.32
CA ILE A 21 -0.99 59.03 -64.72
C ILE A 21 -0.79 58.98 -66.24
N ALA A 22 -1.34 57.96 -66.90
CA ALA A 22 -1.28 57.85 -68.36
C ALA A 22 -2.05 58.97 -69.06
N ASP A 23 -3.16 59.43 -68.45
CA ASP A 23 -4.03 60.47 -69.01
C ASP A 23 -3.53 61.91 -68.75
N HIS A 24 -2.56 62.13 -67.85
CA HIS A 24 -2.02 63.47 -67.52
C HIS A 24 -0.49 63.53 -67.73
N PRO A 25 -0.02 63.84 -68.96
CA PRO A 25 1.41 63.94 -69.24
C PRO A 25 2.02 65.21 -68.63
N GLY A 26 2.64 65.07 -67.45
CA GLY A 26 3.50 66.10 -66.84
C GLY A 26 4.99 65.84 -67.11
N THR A 27 5.80 66.89 -67.11
CA THR A 27 7.27 66.78 -67.09
C THR A 27 7.78 67.04 -65.68
N VAL A 28 8.75 66.24 -65.23
CA VAL A 28 9.43 66.43 -63.96
C VAL A 28 10.88 66.77 -64.27
N THR A 29 11.31 67.97 -63.91
CA THR A 29 12.70 68.41 -64.04
C THR A 29 13.39 68.21 -62.71
N VAL A 30 14.42 67.36 -62.71
CA VAL A 30 15.31 67.19 -61.55
C VAL A 30 16.58 67.98 -61.82
N VAL A 31 16.83 69.01 -61.01
CA VAL A 31 18.03 69.84 -61.10
C VAL A 31 19.03 69.33 -60.06
N TRP A 32 20.14 68.75 -60.53
CA TRP A 32 21.21 68.25 -59.66
C TRP A 32 22.54 68.85 -60.09
N ASN A 33 23.14 69.67 -59.23
CA ASN A 33 24.48 70.26 -59.43
C ASN A 33 24.66 70.95 -60.80
N GLY A 34 23.63 71.69 -61.25
CA GLY A 34 23.64 72.40 -62.54
C GLY A 34 23.29 71.55 -63.78
N TYR A 35 23.07 70.24 -63.62
CA TYR A 35 22.55 69.37 -64.67
C TYR A 35 21.02 69.28 -64.56
N GLU A 36 20.33 69.68 -65.63
CA GLU A 36 18.88 69.52 -65.76
C GLU A 36 18.57 68.27 -66.57
N ILE A 37 17.98 67.28 -65.91
CA ILE A 37 17.47 66.09 -66.59
C ILE A 37 15.95 66.18 -66.59
N GLY A 38 15.39 66.50 -67.76
CA GLY A 38 13.95 66.45 -67.99
C GLY A 38 13.50 64.99 -68.16
N MET A 39 12.68 64.50 -67.26
CA MET A 39 12.10 63.16 -67.33
C MET A 39 10.58 63.28 -67.48
N SER A 40 9.95 62.29 -68.12
CA SER A 40 8.48 62.21 -68.07
C SER A 40 8.04 61.83 -66.65
N LEU A 41 6.89 62.35 -66.22
CA LEU A 41 6.28 62.02 -64.92
C LEU A 41 6.17 60.50 -64.69
N ALA A 42 5.89 59.74 -65.76
CA ALA A 42 5.83 58.29 -65.74
C ALA A 42 7.17 57.63 -65.35
N ILE A 43 8.30 58.12 -65.88
CA ILE A 43 9.63 57.60 -65.57
C ILE A 43 10.00 57.93 -64.12
N ALA A 44 9.71 59.15 -63.66
CA ALA A 44 9.98 59.58 -62.29
C ALA A 44 9.21 58.74 -61.26
N LEU A 45 7.90 58.54 -61.46
CA LEU A 45 7.06 57.70 -60.60
C LEU A 45 7.50 56.23 -60.60
N THR A 46 7.89 55.70 -61.75
CA THR A 46 8.43 54.33 -61.85
C THR A 46 9.73 54.20 -61.06
N GLY A 47 10.62 55.20 -61.15
CA GLY A 47 11.85 55.24 -60.35
C GLY A 47 11.58 55.26 -58.84
N VAL A 48 10.61 56.05 -58.39
CA VAL A 48 10.19 56.10 -56.98
C VAL A 48 9.60 54.76 -56.52
N LEU A 49 8.77 54.11 -57.35
CA LEU A 49 8.20 52.81 -57.03
C LEU A 49 9.29 51.73 -56.90
N VAL A 50 10.24 51.69 -57.84
CA VAL A 50 11.38 50.75 -57.81
C VAL A 50 12.24 51.01 -56.57
N ALA A 51 12.53 52.27 -56.24
CA ALA A 51 13.27 52.63 -55.05
C ALA A 51 12.54 52.18 -53.77
N ALA A 52 11.22 52.38 -53.68
CA ALA A 52 10.41 51.92 -52.56
C ALA A 52 10.42 50.39 -52.41
N ILE A 53 10.36 49.64 -53.52
CA ILE A 53 10.47 48.17 -53.52
C ILE A 53 11.85 47.74 -53.02
N ILE A 54 12.93 48.37 -53.50
CA ILE A 54 14.30 48.06 -53.08
C ILE A 54 14.49 48.34 -51.59
N ILE A 55 14.03 49.50 -51.10
CA ILE A 55 14.10 49.85 -49.68
C ILE A 55 13.29 48.87 -48.84
N GLY A 56 12.09 48.49 -49.29
CA GLY A 56 11.26 47.47 -48.62
C GLY A 56 11.94 46.10 -48.58
N LEU A 57 12.61 45.70 -49.65
CA LEU A 57 13.38 44.45 -49.73
C LEU A 57 14.57 44.48 -48.76
N ILE A 58 15.35 45.58 -48.74
CA ILE A 58 16.47 45.77 -47.82
C ILE A 58 15.97 45.72 -46.37
N TRP A 59 14.87 46.41 -46.06
CA TRP A 59 14.27 46.38 -44.71
C TRP A 59 13.81 44.99 -44.31
N ALA A 60 13.18 44.23 -45.23
CA ALA A 60 12.77 42.85 -44.99
C ALA A 60 13.97 41.91 -44.75
N ILE A 61 15.06 42.08 -45.51
CA ILE A 61 16.31 41.32 -45.31
C ILE A 61 16.93 41.67 -43.95
N VAL A 62 17.05 42.95 -43.61
CA VAL A 62 17.61 43.40 -42.33
C VAL A 62 16.78 42.89 -41.15
N THR A 63 15.46 43.04 -41.20
CA THR A 63 14.56 42.53 -40.14
C THR A 63 14.54 41.00 -40.08
N GLY A 64 14.65 40.30 -41.21
CA GLY A 64 14.80 38.85 -41.26
C GLY A 64 16.10 38.36 -40.62
N VAL A 65 17.24 39.00 -40.94
CA VAL A 65 18.57 38.67 -40.39
C VAL A 65 18.65 38.97 -38.88
N ILE A 66 18.03 40.07 -38.42
CA ILE A 66 17.97 40.40 -36.99
C ILE A 66 16.97 39.49 -36.23
N GLY A 67 15.91 39.01 -36.88
CA GLY A 67 14.90 38.11 -36.28
C GLY A 67 15.23 36.61 -36.32
N LEU A 68 16.13 36.18 -37.21
CA LEU A 68 16.60 34.80 -37.38
C LEU A 68 17.19 34.15 -36.09
N PRO A 69 17.99 34.86 -35.26
CA PRO A 69 18.49 34.31 -34.01
C PRO A 69 17.36 33.92 -33.03
N ALA A 70 16.27 34.69 -33.00
CA ALA A 70 15.14 34.45 -32.11
C ALA A 70 14.28 33.25 -32.55
N SER A 71 14.16 32.97 -33.86
CA SER A 71 13.40 31.82 -34.36
C SER A 71 14.17 30.50 -34.21
N ILE A 72 15.48 30.51 -34.46
CA ILE A 72 16.37 29.35 -34.31
C ILE A 72 16.50 28.95 -32.83
N SER A 73 16.63 29.93 -31.92
CA SER A 73 16.69 29.66 -30.48
C SER A 73 15.39 29.03 -29.93
N ARG A 74 14.22 29.42 -30.46
CA ARG A 74 12.94 28.79 -30.11
C ARG A 74 12.85 27.34 -30.58
N SER A 75 13.16 27.08 -31.85
CA SER A 75 13.08 25.71 -32.41
C SER A 75 14.07 24.74 -31.74
N THR A 76 15.29 25.20 -31.44
CA THR A 76 16.29 24.37 -30.74
C THR A 76 15.88 24.08 -29.30
N ARG A 77 15.33 25.05 -28.58
CA ARG A 77 14.80 24.86 -27.21
C ARG A 77 13.65 23.86 -27.20
N GLU A 78 12.78 23.91 -28.19
CA GLU A 78 11.65 22.99 -28.34
C GLU A 78 12.11 21.55 -28.67
N ARG A 79 13.09 21.40 -29.59
CA ARG A 79 13.73 20.09 -29.85
C ARG A 79 14.40 19.52 -28.60
N ARG A 80 15.11 20.37 -27.83
CA ARG A 80 15.79 19.96 -26.59
C ARG A 80 14.79 19.52 -25.53
N ARG A 81 13.67 20.25 -25.39
CA ARG A 81 12.56 19.89 -24.49
C ARG A 81 11.89 18.59 -24.91
N ASN A 82 11.57 18.40 -26.19
CA ASN A 82 10.96 17.18 -26.70
C ASN A 82 11.87 15.96 -26.49
N LYS A 83 13.17 16.10 -26.73
CA LYS A 83 14.15 15.03 -26.45
C LYS A 83 14.26 14.73 -24.95
N GLY A 84 14.18 15.78 -24.11
CA GLY A 84 14.16 15.64 -22.66
C GLY A 84 12.93 14.86 -22.16
N LEU A 85 11.73 15.22 -22.64
CA LEU A 85 10.48 14.53 -22.33
C LEU A 85 10.48 13.08 -22.84
N ALA A 86 11.02 12.84 -24.03
CA ALA A 86 11.17 11.47 -24.54
C ALA A 86 12.13 10.63 -23.66
N SER A 87 13.22 11.23 -23.18
CA SER A 87 14.16 10.54 -22.28
C SER A 87 13.52 10.26 -20.92
N LEU A 88 12.75 11.22 -20.39
CA LEU A 88 11.99 11.06 -19.17
C LEU A 88 10.96 9.92 -19.28
N SER A 89 10.18 9.88 -20.35
CA SER A 89 9.20 8.81 -20.59
C SER A 89 9.87 7.44 -20.68
N ARG A 90 10.96 7.29 -21.44
CA ARG A 90 11.73 6.04 -21.51
C ARG A 90 12.33 5.65 -20.16
N GLY A 91 12.81 6.62 -19.40
CA GLY A 91 13.32 6.40 -18.04
C GLY A 91 12.25 5.87 -17.11
N MET A 92 11.04 6.44 -17.14
CA MET A 92 9.91 5.95 -16.33
C MET A 92 9.50 4.53 -16.73
N ILE A 93 9.53 4.19 -18.03
CA ILE A 93 9.29 2.82 -18.51
C ILE A 93 10.38 1.86 -18.03
N ALA A 94 11.65 2.28 -18.09
CA ALA A 94 12.78 1.49 -17.59
C ALA A 94 12.67 1.24 -16.07
N VAL A 95 12.26 2.24 -15.29
CA VAL A 95 11.96 2.06 -13.86
C VAL A 95 10.83 1.05 -13.64
N GLY A 96 9.71 1.21 -14.36
CA GLY A 96 8.56 0.31 -14.24
C GLY A 96 8.82 -1.12 -14.72
N SER A 97 9.77 -1.31 -15.64
CA SER A 97 10.20 -2.63 -16.13
C SER A 97 11.36 -3.24 -15.35
N GLY A 98 11.93 -2.50 -14.38
CA GLY A 98 13.04 -2.98 -13.55
C GLY A 98 14.39 -3.03 -14.28
N ASP A 99 14.62 -2.19 -15.30
CA ASP A 99 15.93 -2.03 -15.96
C ASP A 99 16.70 -0.85 -15.32
N PRO A 100 17.58 -1.11 -14.32
CA PRO A 100 18.30 -0.06 -13.61
C PRO A 100 19.30 0.69 -14.50
N LEU A 101 19.91 0.01 -15.48
CA LEU A 101 20.93 0.60 -16.32
C LEU A 101 20.32 1.60 -17.31
N ALA A 102 19.24 1.20 -17.98
CA ALA A 102 18.49 2.09 -18.88
C ALA A 102 17.85 3.23 -18.10
N ALA A 103 17.28 2.97 -16.92
CA ALA A 103 16.69 4.00 -16.07
C ALA A 103 17.72 5.06 -15.68
N ARG A 104 18.91 4.66 -15.21
CA ARG A 104 19.98 5.60 -14.84
C ARG A 104 20.45 6.43 -16.03
N ARG A 105 20.64 5.80 -17.19
CA ARG A 105 21.05 6.49 -18.43
C ARG A 105 20.01 7.54 -18.84
N HIS A 106 18.73 7.15 -18.90
CA HIS A 106 17.64 8.04 -19.30
C HIS A 106 17.36 9.13 -18.28
N ALA A 107 17.54 8.86 -16.98
CA ALA A 107 17.48 9.87 -15.93
C ALA A 107 18.55 10.97 -16.11
N GLY A 108 19.81 10.56 -16.37
CA GLY A 108 20.90 11.51 -16.64
C GLY A 108 20.69 12.32 -17.92
N ASP A 109 20.20 11.69 -18.98
CA ASP A 109 19.84 12.40 -20.21
C ASP A 109 18.69 13.40 -20.01
N ALA A 110 17.66 13.03 -19.24
CA ALA A 110 16.55 13.91 -18.91
C ALA A 110 17.02 15.11 -18.06
N GLU A 111 17.83 14.88 -17.03
CA GLU A 111 18.40 15.95 -16.18
C GLU A 111 19.27 16.91 -17.00
N ARG A 112 20.10 16.42 -17.93
CA ARG A 112 20.94 17.26 -18.80
C ARG A 112 20.14 18.10 -19.81
N LEU A 113 18.98 17.60 -20.26
CA LEU A 113 18.15 18.25 -21.28
C LEU A 113 17.11 19.20 -20.70
N LEU A 114 16.50 18.83 -19.56
CA LEU A 114 15.43 19.58 -18.91
C LEU A 114 15.89 20.36 -17.67
N GLY A 115 17.06 20.02 -17.10
CA GLY A 115 17.52 20.53 -15.82
C GLY A 115 16.97 19.72 -14.62
N SER A 116 17.21 20.23 -13.42
CA SER A 116 16.72 19.69 -12.15
C SER A 116 15.26 20.13 -11.87
N GLN A 117 14.34 19.67 -12.71
CA GLN A 117 12.90 19.85 -12.49
C GLN A 117 12.36 18.76 -11.56
N PRO A 118 11.22 18.98 -10.87
CA PRO A 118 10.57 17.99 -10.01
C PRO A 118 10.55 16.56 -10.56
N LEU A 119 10.15 16.41 -11.82
CA LEU A 119 9.95 15.11 -12.44
C LEU A 119 11.26 14.43 -12.86
N THR A 120 12.32 15.20 -13.17
CA THR A 120 13.65 14.63 -13.46
C THR A 120 14.36 14.22 -12.17
N LEU A 121 14.18 14.96 -11.08
CA LEU A 121 14.66 14.57 -9.75
C LEU A 121 13.98 13.30 -9.25
N LEU A 122 12.66 13.17 -9.43
CA LEU A 122 11.93 11.94 -9.11
C LEU A 122 12.46 10.74 -9.90
N LEU A 123 12.61 10.88 -11.23
CA LEU A 123 13.14 9.80 -12.06
C LEU A 123 14.56 9.42 -11.63
N LYS A 124 15.40 10.39 -11.30
CA LYS A 124 16.75 10.16 -10.77
C LYS A 124 16.73 9.41 -9.45
N ALA A 125 15.87 9.80 -8.51
CA ALA A 125 15.72 9.13 -7.23
C ALA A 125 15.24 7.67 -7.41
N GLN A 126 14.24 7.45 -8.27
CA GLN A 126 13.72 6.11 -8.57
C GLN A 126 14.75 5.24 -9.28
N ALA A 127 15.50 5.78 -10.26
CA ALA A 127 16.58 5.06 -10.93
C ALA A 127 17.68 4.66 -9.96
N ALA A 128 18.04 5.53 -9.01
CA ALA A 128 18.99 5.21 -7.95
C ALA A 128 18.45 4.11 -7.01
N GLN A 129 17.17 4.19 -6.63
CA GLN A 129 16.52 3.22 -5.75
C GLN A 129 16.49 1.80 -6.35
N ILE A 130 16.16 1.65 -7.64
CA ILE A 130 16.18 0.34 -8.31
C ILE A 130 17.60 -0.15 -8.62
N SER A 131 18.57 0.76 -8.74
CA SER A 131 19.99 0.41 -8.92
C SER A 131 20.68 0.02 -7.61
N GLY A 132 20.00 0.19 -6.46
CA GLY A 132 20.58 -0.03 -5.13
C GLY A 132 21.52 1.09 -4.66
N ASP A 133 21.60 2.21 -5.38
CA ASP A 133 22.43 3.37 -5.02
C ASP A 133 21.68 4.25 -4.00
N ARG A 134 21.81 3.89 -2.73
CA ARG A 134 21.07 4.51 -1.62
C ARG A 134 21.47 5.96 -1.39
N ASP A 135 22.75 6.27 -1.51
CA ASP A 135 23.26 7.62 -1.27
C ASP A 135 22.76 8.58 -2.35
N ALA A 136 22.76 8.16 -3.61
CA ALA A 136 22.20 8.97 -4.69
C ALA A 136 20.68 9.14 -4.56
N ALA A 137 19.95 8.10 -4.14
CA ALA A 137 18.51 8.18 -3.90
C ALA A 137 18.18 9.17 -2.78
N GLU A 138 18.88 9.08 -1.64
CA GLU A 138 18.69 9.98 -0.51
C GLU A 138 19.00 11.43 -0.88
N GLN A 139 20.13 11.69 -1.57
CA GLN A 139 20.47 13.04 -2.02
C GLN A 139 19.41 13.62 -2.96
N ALA A 140 18.86 12.80 -3.87
CA ALA A 140 17.80 13.23 -4.76
C ALA A 140 16.51 13.57 -3.99
N PHE A 141 16.12 12.73 -3.02
CA PHE A 141 14.95 13.01 -2.19
C PHE A 141 15.14 14.21 -1.24
N LYS A 142 16.34 14.45 -0.72
CA LYS A 142 16.65 15.67 0.05
C LYS A 142 16.44 16.92 -0.79
N ARG A 143 16.98 16.97 -2.00
CA ARG A 143 16.75 18.10 -2.92
C ARG A 143 15.27 18.29 -3.25
N MET A 144 14.52 17.19 -3.37
CA MET A 144 13.06 17.25 -3.54
C MET A 144 12.34 17.75 -2.28
N ALA A 145 12.85 17.43 -1.09
CA ALA A 145 12.31 17.94 0.18
C ALA A 145 12.51 19.46 0.33
N ASP A 146 13.61 20.00 -0.23
CA ASP A 146 13.91 21.43 -0.16
C ASP A 146 12.89 22.28 -0.94
N ASP A 147 12.43 21.79 -2.10
CA ASP A 147 11.46 22.47 -2.97
C ASP A 147 10.00 22.29 -2.47
N PRO A 148 9.24 23.38 -2.24
CA PRO A 148 7.84 23.31 -1.81
C PRO A 148 6.91 22.43 -2.67
N GLU A 149 7.11 22.37 -3.99
CA GLU A 149 6.25 21.58 -4.89
C GLU A 149 6.47 20.08 -4.72
N THR A 150 7.70 19.66 -4.45
CA THR A 150 8.05 18.24 -4.30
C THR A 150 8.24 17.80 -2.86
N ARG A 151 8.11 18.71 -1.89
CA ARG A 151 8.50 18.47 -0.50
C ARG A 151 7.93 17.19 0.09
N VAL A 152 6.62 17.01 -0.02
CA VAL A 152 5.91 15.83 0.51
C VAL A 152 6.37 14.53 -0.15
N LEU A 153 6.67 14.57 -1.46
CA LEU A 153 7.17 13.41 -2.19
C LEU A 153 8.63 13.09 -1.82
N GLY A 154 9.46 14.11 -1.63
CA GLY A 154 10.82 13.97 -1.10
C GLY A 154 10.81 13.33 0.29
N LEU A 155 9.96 13.83 1.19
CA LEU A 155 9.76 13.27 2.54
C LEU A 155 9.30 11.81 2.50
N ARG A 156 8.43 11.42 1.56
CA ARG A 156 8.04 10.02 1.38
C ARG A 156 9.22 9.13 1.01
N GLY A 157 10.06 9.58 0.07
CA GLY A 157 11.26 8.84 -0.32
C GLY A 157 12.23 8.68 0.84
N LEU A 158 12.48 9.77 1.57
CA LEU A 158 13.31 9.77 2.78
C LEU A 158 12.77 8.86 3.88
N PHE A 159 11.45 8.84 4.10
CA PHE A 159 10.80 7.92 5.02
C PHE A 159 11.07 6.44 4.67
N VAL A 160 10.92 6.07 3.40
CA VAL A 160 11.16 4.70 2.94
C VAL A 160 12.64 4.31 3.11
N GLU A 161 13.56 5.21 2.77
CA GLU A 161 15.00 4.95 2.95
C GLU A 161 15.40 4.89 4.43
N ALA A 162 14.80 5.71 5.31
CA ALA A 162 15.01 5.64 6.75
C ALA A 162 14.52 4.31 7.35
N ARG A 163 13.31 3.85 6.96
CA ARG A 163 12.76 2.54 7.36
C ARG A 163 13.64 1.38 6.91
N ARG A 164 14.20 1.44 5.70
CA ARG A 164 15.14 0.44 5.18
C ARG A 164 16.47 0.39 5.95
N ARG A 165 16.84 1.47 6.63
CA ARG A 165 18.02 1.56 7.50
C ARG A 165 17.70 1.27 8.96
N GLU A 166 16.45 0.94 9.28
CA GLU A 166 15.96 0.76 10.66
C GLU A 166 16.14 2.03 11.50
N ASP A 167 16.24 3.21 10.86
CA ASP A 167 16.26 4.52 11.53
C ASP A 167 14.82 5.01 11.74
N GLU A 168 14.19 4.46 12.77
CA GLU A 168 12.82 4.80 13.15
C GLU A 168 12.70 6.25 13.65
N GLY A 169 13.78 6.88 14.11
CA GLY A 169 13.78 8.27 14.54
C GLY A 169 13.60 9.22 13.35
N ALA A 170 14.44 9.06 12.32
CA ALA A 170 14.34 9.82 11.09
C ALA A 170 13.03 9.53 10.35
N ALA A 171 12.61 8.27 10.28
CA ALA A 171 11.34 7.89 9.66
C ALA A 171 10.15 8.61 10.31
N ARG A 172 10.06 8.62 11.64
CA ARG A 172 9.03 9.36 12.39
C ARG A 172 9.05 10.85 12.05
N ALA A 173 10.24 11.47 12.04
CA ALA A 173 10.37 12.89 11.75
C ALA A 173 9.85 13.25 10.34
N TYR A 174 10.23 12.47 9.32
CA TYR A 174 9.77 12.70 7.95
C TYR A 174 8.26 12.49 7.79
N ALA A 175 7.70 11.46 8.43
CA ALA A 175 6.25 11.22 8.41
C ALA A 175 5.47 12.34 9.11
N ALA A 176 5.93 12.79 10.28
CA ALA A 176 5.32 13.88 11.03
C ALA A 176 5.35 15.20 10.25
N GLU A 177 6.49 15.51 9.62
CA GLU A 177 6.60 16.70 8.78
C GLU A 177 5.68 16.62 7.55
N ALA A 178 5.61 15.47 6.89
CA ALA A 178 4.72 15.27 5.74
C ALA A 178 3.24 15.41 6.13
N ALA A 179 2.83 14.84 7.27
CA ALA A 179 1.47 14.96 7.79
C ALA A 179 1.10 16.40 8.15
N ARG A 180 2.07 17.20 8.64
CA ARG A 180 1.87 18.63 8.93
C ARG A 180 1.71 19.46 7.66
N LEU A 181 2.50 19.17 6.62
CA LEU A 181 2.47 19.91 5.36
C LEU A 181 1.26 19.55 4.49
N ALA A 182 0.91 18.27 4.42
CA ALA A 182 -0.21 17.78 3.63
C ALA A 182 -1.07 16.81 4.45
N PRO A 183 -2.00 17.32 5.29
CA PRO A 183 -2.84 16.50 6.17
C PRO A 183 -3.72 15.48 5.44
N SER A 184 -3.99 15.67 4.14
CA SER A 184 -4.77 14.74 3.31
C SER A 184 -4.00 13.48 2.87
N VAL A 185 -2.68 13.44 3.08
CA VAL A 185 -1.82 12.36 2.61
C VAL A 185 -1.89 11.17 3.54
N THR A 186 -2.43 10.04 3.04
CA THR A 186 -2.75 8.86 3.84
C THR A 186 -1.52 8.19 4.45
N TRP A 187 -0.47 7.94 3.66
CA TRP A 187 0.73 7.24 4.14
C TRP A 187 1.40 7.96 5.32
N ALA A 188 1.41 9.30 5.31
CA ALA A 188 2.05 10.08 6.37
C ALA A 188 1.24 10.00 7.67
N ASN A 189 -0.09 10.09 7.57
CA ASN A 189 -0.98 9.93 8.72
C ASN A 189 -0.98 8.50 9.28
N GLU A 190 -0.82 7.49 8.43
CA GLU A 190 -0.68 6.09 8.84
C GLU A 190 0.64 5.87 9.59
N ALA A 191 1.77 6.31 9.02
CA ALA A 191 3.07 6.20 9.68
C ALA A 191 3.14 6.96 11.02
N VAL A 192 2.52 8.15 11.13
CA VAL A 192 2.42 8.87 12.40
C VAL A 192 1.58 8.10 13.42
N LEU A 193 0.45 7.52 12.98
CA LEU A 193 -0.39 6.71 13.87
C LEU A 193 0.35 5.46 14.36
N GLU A 194 1.03 4.75 13.47
CA GLU A 194 1.85 3.57 13.80
C GLU A 194 2.92 3.91 14.84
N ALA A 195 3.62 5.03 14.66
CA ALA A 195 4.62 5.52 15.60
C ALA A 195 4.03 5.83 16.98
N GLN A 196 2.93 6.59 17.03
CA GLN A 196 2.23 6.92 18.27
C GLN A 196 1.74 5.65 19.00
N CYS A 197 1.25 4.67 18.25
CA CYS A 197 0.82 3.39 18.79
C CYS A 197 1.99 2.56 19.33
N ALA A 198 3.15 2.57 18.66
CA ALA A 198 4.36 1.88 19.11
C ALA A 198 4.92 2.50 20.41
N ASP A 199 4.87 3.82 20.52
CA ASP A 199 5.36 4.56 21.70
C ASP A 199 4.34 4.52 22.87
N GLY A 200 3.12 4.01 22.61
CA GLY A 200 2.03 3.90 23.57
C GLY A 200 1.39 5.25 23.92
N GLU A 201 1.49 6.23 23.02
CA GLU A 201 0.87 7.56 23.11
C GLU A 201 -0.60 7.51 22.63
N TRP A 202 -1.45 6.80 23.39
CA TRP A 202 -2.83 6.52 22.98
C TRP A 202 -3.71 7.76 22.80
N SER A 203 -3.47 8.83 23.56
CA SER A 203 -4.16 10.11 23.42
C SER A 203 -3.85 10.78 22.08
N ALA A 204 -2.56 10.91 21.75
CA ALA A 204 -2.12 11.49 20.47
C ALA A 204 -2.60 10.66 19.27
N ALA A 205 -2.59 9.32 19.39
CA ALA A 205 -3.15 8.41 18.39
C ALA A 205 -4.66 8.63 18.19
N THR A 206 -5.40 8.89 19.26
CA THR A 206 -6.86 9.14 19.19
C THR A 206 -7.15 10.44 18.43
N GLU A 207 -6.42 11.51 18.72
CA GLU A 207 -6.52 12.78 17.99
C GLU A 207 -6.18 12.61 16.50
N THR A 208 -5.17 11.80 16.17
CA THR A 208 -4.82 11.48 14.79
C THR A 208 -5.97 10.76 14.07
N VAL A 209 -6.61 9.78 14.70
CA VAL A 209 -7.77 9.08 14.14
C VAL A 209 -8.97 10.02 13.93
N GLU A 210 -9.26 10.89 14.90
CA GLU A 210 -10.33 11.89 14.81
C GLU A 210 -10.09 12.87 13.66
N ARG A 211 -8.87 13.39 13.54
CA ARG A 211 -8.48 14.28 12.44
C ARG A 211 -8.64 13.60 11.08
N ARG A 212 -8.19 12.34 10.94
CA ARG A 212 -8.35 11.57 9.69
C ARG A 212 -9.81 11.36 9.32
N ALA A 213 -10.66 11.09 10.31
CA ALA A 213 -12.10 10.95 10.10
C ALA A 213 -12.74 12.29 9.68
N ALA A 214 -12.35 13.40 10.31
CA ALA A 214 -12.84 14.74 9.96
C ALA A 214 -12.43 15.18 8.54
N LEU A 215 -11.26 14.74 8.07
CA LEU A 215 -10.78 14.97 6.71
C LEU A 215 -11.39 14.01 5.66
N GLY A 216 -12.25 13.07 6.07
CA GLY A 216 -12.86 12.10 5.17
C GLY A 216 -11.89 11.05 4.61
N LEU A 217 -10.71 10.87 5.24
CA LEU A 217 -9.69 9.90 4.82
C LEU A 217 -10.00 8.46 5.26
N MET A 218 -11.08 8.28 6.02
CA MET A 218 -11.47 6.99 6.58
C MET A 218 -12.98 6.92 6.77
N ASP A 219 -13.54 5.73 6.60
CA ASP A 219 -14.94 5.47 6.90
C ASP A 219 -15.27 5.70 8.38
N LYS A 220 -16.49 6.18 8.67
CA LYS A 220 -16.93 6.51 10.03
C LYS A 220 -16.98 5.30 10.95
N HIS A 221 -17.36 4.13 10.44
CA HIS A 221 -17.37 2.90 11.22
C HIS A 221 -15.94 2.44 11.53
N ALA A 222 -15.05 2.46 10.53
CA ALA A 222 -13.63 2.16 10.72
C ALA A 222 -12.96 3.11 11.74
N ALA A 223 -13.26 4.41 11.68
CA ALA A 223 -12.77 5.40 12.64
C ALA A 223 -13.22 5.09 14.07
N ARG A 224 -14.52 4.79 14.26
CA ARG A 224 -15.07 4.41 15.58
C ARG A 224 -14.43 3.14 16.13
N ARG A 225 -14.16 2.16 15.27
CA ARG A 225 -13.48 0.92 15.66
C ARG A 225 -12.04 1.19 16.10
N GLN A 226 -11.28 1.96 15.33
CA GLN A 226 -9.90 2.34 15.71
C GLN A 226 -9.87 3.14 17.02
N GLN A 227 -10.79 4.08 17.22
CA GLN A 227 -10.93 4.79 18.51
C GLN A 227 -11.23 3.83 19.66
N ALA A 228 -12.12 2.85 19.46
CA ALA A 228 -12.41 1.85 20.47
C ALA A 228 -11.17 1.01 20.83
N VAL A 229 -10.35 0.64 19.83
CA VAL A 229 -9.09 -0.10 20.05
C VAL A 229 -8.10 0.74 20.83
N LEU A 230 -7.91 2.02 20.48
CA LEU A 230 -7.02 2.95 21.20
C LEU A 230 -7.47 3.16 22.66
N LEU A 231 -8.76 3.34 22.90
CA LEU A 231 -9.32 3.45 24.25
C LEU A 231 -9.14 2.15 25.04
N THR A 232 -9.25 0.99 24.39
CA THR A 232 -9.02 -0.32 25.02
C THR A 232 -7.55 -0.50 25.39
N ALA A 233 -6.63 -0.08 24.53
CA ALA A 233 -5.19 -0.06 24.80
C ALA A 233 -4.84 0.85 25.98
N ALA A 234 -5.42 2.06 26.01
CA ALA A 234 -5.27 2.98 27.13
C ALA A 234 -5.81 2.38 28.44
N ALA A 235 -7.01 1.80 28.41
CA ALA A 235 -7.61 1.15 29.58
C ALA A 235 -6.73 0.00 30.12
N GLN A 236 -6.13 -0.79 29.23
CA GLN A 236 -5.19 -1.85 29.62
C GLN A 236 -3.94 -1.32 30.32
N ARG A 237 -3.43 -0.15 29.90
CA ARG A 237 -2.27 0.50 30.53
C ARG A 237 -2.61 1.10 31.89
N HIS A 238 -3.80 1.69 32.04
CA HIS A 238 -4.25 2.32 33.29
C HIS A 238 -4.79 1.32 34.32
N GLU A 239 -5.08 0.06 33.96
CA GLU A 239 -5.70 -0.93 34.86
C GLU A 239 -4.95 -1.13 36.18
N ALA A 240 -3.61 -1.06 36.20
CA ALA A 240 -2.81 -1.30 37.39
C ALA A 240 -2.66 -0.06 38.31
N GLY A 241 -2.78 1.15 37.77
CA GLY A 241 -2.53 2.40 38.51
C GLY A 241 -3.77 3.27 38.73
N GLU A 242 -4.61 3.39 37.70
CA GLU A 242 -5.77 4.29 37.66
C GLU A 242 -7.02 3.51 37.19
N PRO A 243 -7.59 2.64 38.05
CA PRO A 243 -8.69 1.76 37.65
C PRO A 243 -9.96 2.51 37.26
N ASP A 244 -10.24 3.67 37.85
CA ASP A 244 -11.41 4.49 37.48
C ASP A 244 -11.29 5.07 36.08
N THR A 245 -10.12 5.63 35.74
CA THR A 245 -9.79 6.09 34.37
C THR A 245 -9.93 4.95 33.37
N ALA A 246 -9.41 3.76 33.72
CA ALA A 246 -9.50 2.56 32.88
C ALA A 246 -10.96 2.10 32.67
N ILE A 247 -11.81 2.17 33.70
CA ILE A 247 -13.25 1.87 33.58
C ILE A 247 -13.92 2.84 32.59
N GLU A 248 -13.67 4.14 32.71
CA GLU A 248 -14.26 5.13 31.81
C GLU A 248 -13.84 4.90 30.35
N GLN A 249 -12.56 4.64 30.11
CA GLN A 249 -12.02 4.37 28.79
C GLN A 249 -12.60 3.07 28.21
N ALA A 250 -12.65 1.99 28.99
CA ALA A 250 -13.21 0.72 28.55
C ALA A 250 -14.72 0.82 28.25
N LEU A 251 -15.48 1.56 29.05
CA LEU A 251 -16.90 1.81 28.79
C LEU A 251 -17.14 2.63 27.51
N LYS A 252 -16.30 3.65 27.27
CA LYS A 252 -16.34 4.42 26.02
C LYS A 252 -16.01 3.52 24.83
N ALA A 253 -15.00 2.66 24.94
CA ALA A 253 -14.63 1.70 23.90
C ALA A 253 -15.79 0.74 23.55
N VAL A 254 -16.42 0.12 24.57
CA VAL A 254 -17.58 -0.78 24.37
C VAL A 254 -18.76 -0.05 23.71
N LYS A 255 -18.99 1.23 24.02
CA LYS A 255 -20.03 2.03 23.36
C LYS A 255 -19.71 2.30 21.88
N LEU A 256 -18.44 2.47 21.54
CA LEU A 256 -17.99 2.74 20.18
C LEU A 256 -18.00 1.48 19.30
N ALA A 257 -17.50 0.36 19.83
CA ALA A 257 -17.43 -0.95 19.19
C ALA A 257 -17.88 -2.06 20.16
N PRO A 258 -19.19 -2.38 20.21
CA PRO A 258 -19.72 -3.42 21.10
C PRO A 258 -19.24 -4.84 20.77
N ASP A 259 -18.78 -5.07 19.54
CA ASP A 259 -18.21 -6.32 19.03
C ASP A 259 -16.72 -6.50 19.40
N LEU A 260 -16.06 -5.45 19.93
CA LEU A 260 -14.67 -5.52 20.34
C LEU A 260 -14.54 -6.27 21.68
N VAL A 261 -14.33 -7.59 21.59
CA VAL A 261 -14.19 -8.50 22.74
C VAL A 261 -13.22 -7.98 23.83
N PRO A 262 -11.99 -7.54 23.52
CA PRO A 262 -11.04 -7.09 24.55
C PRO A 262 -11.56 -5.91 25.39
N ALA A 263 -12.33 -4.99 24.79
CA ALA A 263 -12.94 -3.88 25.49
C ALA A 263 -13.96 -4.35 26.53
N ALA A 264 -14.83 -5.29 26.14
CA ALA A 264 -15.83 -5.87 27.02
C ALA A 264 -15.21 -6.70 28.15
N VAL A 265 -14.11 -7.43 27.88
CA VAL A 265 -13.34 -8.18 28.88
C VAL A 265 -12.75 -7.25 29.94
N ILE A 266 -12.07 -6.18 29.54
CA ILE A 266 -11.48 -5.21 30.48
C ILE A 266 -12.58 -4.51 31.29
N ALA A 267 -13.63 -4.01 30.63
CA ALA A 267 -14.74 -3.36 31.30
C ALA A 267 -15.43 -4.29 32.31
N GLY A 268 -15.73 -5.53 31.92
CA GLY A 268 -16.36 -6.52 32.78
C GLY A 268 -15.51 -6.87 34.00
N ARG A 269 -14.21 -7.09 33.81
CA ARG A 269 -13.27 -7.39 34.90
C ARG A 269 -13.14 -6.22 35.89
N LEU A 270 -12.98 -5.01 35.39
CA LEU A 270 -12.83 -3.81 36.24
C LEU A 270 -14.12 -3.48 37.00
N LEU A 271 -15.29 -3.57 36.35
CA LEU A 271 -16.58 -3.37 37.00
C LEU A 271 -16.87 -4.45 38.06
N ALA A 272 -16.49 -5.70 37.81
CA ALA A 272 -16.60 -6.77 38.79
C ALA A 272 -15.77 -6.48 40.04
N ARG A 273 -14.53 -5.98 39.87
CA ARG A 273 -13.67 -5.54 40.99
C ARG A 273 -14.26 -4.36 41.77
N ARG A 274 -14.96 -3.45 41.08
CA ARG A 274 -15.71 -2.33 41.68
C ARG A 274 -17.05 -2.76 42.30
N ASN A 275 -17.38 -4.05 42.28
CA ASN A 275 -18.64 -4.62 42.76
C ASN A 275 -19.90 -4.22 41.96
N ASP A 276 -19.74 -3.68 40.75
CA ASP A 276 -20.82 -3.31 39.82
C ASP A 276 -21.27 -4.52 38.98
N LEU A 277 -21.63 -5.62 39.65
CA LEU A 277 -21.84 -6.94 39.02
C LEU A 277 -22.90 -6.93 37.92
N ARG A 278 -24.00 -6.20 38.14
CA ARG A 278 -25.12 -6.12 37.19
C ARG A 278 -24.69 -5.48 35.86
N LYS A 279 -23.87 -4.43 35.94
CA LYS A 279 -23.37 -3.72 34.76
C LYS A 279 -22.32 -4.55 34.03
N ALA A 280 -21.42 -5.19 34.78
CA ALA A 280 -20.43 -6.11 34.25
C ALA A 280 -21.09 -7.27 33.48
N ALA A 281 -22.07 -7.95 34.08
CA ALA A 281 -22.82 -9.03 33.44
C ALA A 281 -23.46 -8.58 32.13
N LYS A 282 -24.17 -7.43 32.14
CA LYS A 282 -24.84 -6.91 30.95
C LYS A 282 -23.88 -6.64 29.78
N ILE A 283 -22.69 -6.09 30.06
CA ILE A 283 -21.69 -5.81 29.03
C ILE A 283 -21.13 -7.12 28.44
N VAL A 284 -20.78 -8.08 29.31
CA VAL A 284 -20.22 -9.36 28.89
C VAL A 284 -21.24 -10.19 28.11
N GLU A 285 -22.51 -10.23 28.55
CA GLU A 285 -23.60 -10.91 27.84
C GLU A 285 -23.88 -10.29 26.46
N ALA A 286 -23.80 -8.96 26.34
CA ALA A 286 -23.97 -8.28 25.06
C ALA A 286 -22.84 -8.63 24.07
N ALA A 287 -21.59 -8.59 24.54
CA ALA A 287 -20.44 -9.00 23.72
C ALA A 287 -20.49 -10.48 23.35
N TRP A 288 -20.92 -11.35 24.28
CA TRP A 288 -21.07 -12.79 24.07
C TRP A 288 -22.08 -13.14 22.97
N LYS A 289 -23.19 -12.38 22.88
CA LYS A 289 -24.18 -12.56 21.79
C LYS A 289 -23.60 -12.22 20.42
N ALA A 290 -22.66 -11.28 20.36
CA ALA A 290 -22.03 -10.87 19.09
C ALA A 290 -20.88 -11.79 18.70
N THR A 291 -20.01 -12.14 19.65
CA THR A 291 -18.84 -12.98 19.43
C THR A 291 -18.51 -13.76 20.70
N PRO A 292 -18.99 -15.02 20.83
CA PRO A 292 -18.58 -15.91 21.92
C PRO A 292 -17.05 -16.06 21.96
N HIS A 293 -16.46 -15.87 23.14
CA HIS A 293 -14.99 -15.87 23.28
C HIS A 293 -14.55 -16.34 24.67
N PRO A 294 -13.47 -17.16 24.80
CA PRO A 294 -13.04 -17.74 26.07
C PRO A 294 -12.79 -16.71 27.19
N GLU A 295 -12.16 -15.57 26.85
CA GLU A 295 -11.92 -14.51 27.83
C GLU A 295 -13.21 -13.85 28.37
N LEU A 296 -14.28 -13.76 27.57
CA LEU A 296 -15.58 -13.27 28.06
C LEU A 296 -16.20 -14.25 29.05
N ALA A 297 -16.14 -15.55 28.73
CA ALA A 297 -16.61 -16.59 29.63
C ALA A 297 -15.83 -16.57 30.96
N LYS A 298 -14.51 -16.44 30.90
CA LYS A 298 -13.66 -16.34 32.09
C LYS A 298 -14.06 -15.16 32.98
N VAL A 299 -14.37 -14.00 32.40
CA VAL A 299 -14.88 -12.85 33.18
C VAL A 299 -16.26 -13.14 33.74
N TYR A 300 -17.19 -13.66 32.93
CA TYR A 300 -18.57 -13.94 33.34
C TYR A 300 -18.64 -14.94 34.50
N LEU A 301 -17.87 -16.02 34.43
CA LEU A 301 -17.80 -17.07 35.47
C LEU A 301 -17.11 -16.60 36.75
N ASN A 302 -16.31 -15.54 36.70
CA ASN A 302 -15.63 -14.98 37.87
C ASN A 302 -16.22 -13.63 38.34
N LEU A 303 -17.41 -13.24 37.84
CA LEU A 303 -18.07 -11.98 38.24
C LEU A 303 -18.25 -11.83 39.75
N ARG A 304 -18.69 -12.89 40.44
CA ARG A 304 -18.85 -12.90 41.89
C ARG A 304 -17.75 -13.75 42.53
N PRO A 305 -16.76 -13.13 43.20
CA PRO A 305 -15.82 -13.87 44.03
C PRO A 305 -16.56 -14.57 45.17
N GLY A 306 -16.31 -15.87 45.35
CA GLY A 306 -16.93 -16.68 46.41
C GLY A 306 -18.02 -17.66 45.95
N ASP A 307 -18.41 -17.64 44.67
CA ASP A 307 -19.34 -18.63 44.12
C ASP A 307 -18.75 -20.05 44.15
N SER A 308 -19.58 -21.03 44.53
CA SER A 308 -19.20 -22.44 44.49
C SER A 308 -19.00 -22.92 43.05
N ALA A 309 -18.35 -24.07 42.87
CA ALA A 309 -18.19 -24.65 41.54
C ALA A 309 -19.54 -24.97 40.86
N ARG A 310 -20.56 -25.33 41.64
CA ARG A 310 -21.93 -25.54 41.13
C ARG A 310 -22.60 -24.23 40.72
N ASP A 311 -22.40 -23.14 41.46
CA ASP A 311 -22.93 -21.82 41.08
C ASP A 311 -22.28 -21.31 39.79
N ARG A 312 -20.97 -21.56 39.62
CA ARG A 312 -20.26 -21.27 38.36
C ARG A 312 -20.81 -22.10 37.19
N LEU A 313 -21.13 -23.38 37.41
CA LEU A 313 -21.79 -24.21 36.39
C LEU A 313 -23.17 -23.64 36.01
N ALA A 314 -24.01 -23.27 36.98
CA ALA A 314 -25.30 -22.65 36.69
C ALA A 314 -25.16 -21.35 35.88
N ARG A 315 -24.13 -20.53 36.17
CA ARG A 315 -23.80 -19.34 35.35
C ARG A 315 -23.30 -19.70 33.95
N ALA A 316 -22.47 -20.72 33.81
CA ALA A 316 -22.01 -21.22 32.51
C ALA A 316 -23.21 -21.64 31.64
N GLU A 317 -24.16 -22.37 32.21
CA GLU A 317 -25.38 -22.78 31.50
C GLU A 317 -26.25 -21.58 31.11
N ASN A 318 -26.37 -20.57 31.97
CA ASN A 318 -27.09 -19.34 31.64
C ASN A 318 -26.42 -18.55 30.52
N LEU A 319 -25.08 -18.46 30.51
CA LEU A 319 -24.33 -17.83 29.43
C LEU A 319 -24.48 -18.60 28.12
N ALA A 320 -24.38 -19.92 28.17
CA ALA A 320 -24.50 -20.79 27.00
C ALA A 320 -25.88 -20.68 26.33
N LYS A 321 -26.96 -20.47 27.09
CA LYS A 321 -28.31 -20.23 26.54
C LYS A 321 -28.37 -19.03 25.57
N LEU A 322 -27.47 -18.05 25.70
CA LEU A 322 -27.44 -16.87 24.83
C LEU A 322 -26.86 -17.19 23.45
N SER A 323 -25.98 -18.20 23.35
CA SER A 323 -25.28 -18.58 22.11
C SER A 323 -25.12 -20.11 22.02
N SER A 324 -26.21 -20.87 22.18
CA SER A 324 -26.19 -22.35 22.29
C SER A 324 -25.62 -23.06 21.06
N TRP A 325 -25.59 -22.38 19.92
CA TRP A 325 -25.08 -22.90 18.65
C TRP A 325 -23.55 -22.92 18.61
N ASP A 326 -22.88 -22.00 19.31
CA ASP A 326 -21.43 -21.82 19.24
C ASP A 326 -20.66 -22.93 20.00
N PRO A 327 -19.55 -23.46 19.45
CA PRO A 327 -18.68 -24.41 20.15
C PRO A 327 -18.13 -23.89 21.49
N GLU A 328 -17.87 -22.58 21.61
CA GLU A 328 -17.35 -21.98 22.83
C GLU A 328 -18.34 -22.14 24.00
N SER A 329 -19.64 -22.01 23.75
CA SER A 329 -20.68 -22.22 24.77
C SER A 329 -20.61 -23.61 25.39
N ARG A 330 -20.34 -24.64 24.58
CA ARG A 330 -20.19 -26.03 25.04
C ARG A 330 -18.91 -26.22 25.85
N LEU A 331 -17.80 -25.64 25.39
CA LEU A 331 -16.51 -25.68 26.08
C LEU A 331 -16.56 -25.01 27.45
N VAL A 332 -17.32 -23.92 27.57
CA VAL A 332 -17.54 -23.21 28.84
C VAL A 332 -18.34 -24.06 29.83
N ILE A 333 -19.42 -24.73 29.38
CA ILE A 333 -20.15 -25.69 30.21
C ILE A 333 -19.22 -26.83 30.65
N ALA A 334 -18.47 -27.42 29.72
CA ALA A 334 -17.59 -28.53 30.02
C ALA A 334 -16.52 -28.18 31.07
N GLN A 335 -15.90 -27.00 30.94
CA GLN A 335 -14.94 -26.51 31.93
C GLN A 335 -15.59 -26.31 33.30
N ALA A 336 -16.76 -25.67 33.37
CA ALA A 336 -17.45 -25.41 34.63
C ALA A 336 -17.99 -26.71 35.29
N ALA A 337 -18.47 -27.67 34.49
CA ALA A 337 -18.96 -28.96 34.95
C ALA A 337 -17.81 -29.82 35.50
N THR A 338 -16.65 -29.78 34.84
CA THR A 338 -15.42 -30.44 35.34
C THR A 338 -15.00 -29.87 36.70
N GLU A 339 -15.05 -28.56 36.88
CA GLU A 339 -14.77 -27.92 38.19
C GLU A 339 -15.81 -28.29 39.27
N ALA A 340 -17.06 -28.49 38.88
CA ALA A 340 -18.14 -28.93 39.75
C ALA A 340 -18.11 -30.44 40.06
N LYS A 341 -17.16 -31.18 39.47
CA LYS A 341 -17.06 -32.65 39.50
C LYS A 341 -18.29 -33.36 38.91
N ASP A 342 -19.00 -32.70 38.00
CA ASP A 342 -20.09 -33.29 37.21
C ASP A 342 -19.53 -33.76 35.86
N PHE A 343 -18.86 -34.92 35.90
CA PHE A 343 -18.16 -35.46 34.73
C PHE A 343 -19.12 -35.95 33.64
N VAL A 344 -20.33 -36.38 34.02
CA VAL A 344 -21.38 -36.78 33.06
C VAL A 344 -21.78 -35.58 32.24
N ARG A 345 -22.12 -34.46 32.90
CA ARG A 345 -22.50 -33.23 32.21
C ARG A 345 -21.37 -32.66 31.36
N ALA A 346 -20.12 -32.75 31.84
CA ALA A 346 -18.96 -32.29 31.10
C ALA A 346 -18.77 -33.06 29.78
N ARG A 347 -18.91 -34.40 29.81
CA ARG A 347 -18.83 -35.25 28.61
C ARG A 347 -19.99 -35.01 27.64
N GLU A 348 -21.22 -34.87 28.16
CA GLU A 348 -22.40 -34.53 27.33
C GLU A 348 -22.22 -33.22 26.57
N ALA A 349 -21.67 -32.19 27.23
CA ALA A 349 -21.44 -30.90 26.60
C ALA A 349 -20.40 -30.98 25.46
N LEU A 350 -19.37 -31.82 25.61
CA LEU A 350 -18.30 -31.98 24.61
C LEU A 350 -18.61 -32.99 23.51
N ALA A 351 -19.55 -33.92 23.71
CA ALA A 351 -19.84 -34.97 22.75
C ALA A 351 -20.02 -34.45 21.30
N PRO A 352 -20.80 -33.38 21.04
CA PRO A 352 -20.96 -32.84 19.69
C PRO A 352 -19.68 -32.27 19.06
N LEU A 353 -18.67 -31.93 19.87
CA LEU A 353 -17.39 -31.39 19.42
C LEU A 353 -16.29 -32.47 19.33
N ALA A 354 -16.52 -33.65 19.90
CA ALA A 354 -15.56 -34.74 19.98
C ALA A 354 -15.58 -35.66 18.74
N ASP A 355 -16.72 -35.68 18.04
CA ASP A 355 -17.00 -36.58 16.92
C ASP A 355 -16.39 -36.07 15.60
N ASP A 356 -16.46 -34.76 15.32
CA ASP A 356 -15.96 -34.14 14.08
C ASP A 356 -14.64 -33.38 14.31
N ARG A 357 -13.53 -33.94 13.79
CA ARG A 357 -12.13 -33.44 13.88
C ARG A 357 -11.88 -32.49 15.07
N PRO A 358 -11.88 -33.01 16.32
CA PRO A 358 -11.85 -32.18 17.52
C PRO A 358 -10.58 -31.34 17.59
N THR A 359 -10.71 -30.09 18.02
CA THR A 359 -9.54 -29.22 18.23
C THR A 359 -8.68 -29.69 19.40
N ALA A 360 -7.44 -29.23 19.45
CA ALA A 360 -6.53 -29.54 20.54
C ALA A 360 -7.10 -29.18 21.92
N ARG A 361 -7.90 -28.11 22.08
CA ARG A 361 -8.58 -27.77 23.35
C ARG A 361 -9.68 -28.76 23.72
N VAL A 362 -10.47 -29.25 22.77
CA VAL A 362 -11.51 -30.26 23.03
C VAL A 362 -10.86 -31.55 23.54
N CYS A 363 -9.82 -32.05 22.85
CA CYS A 363 -9.08 -33.25 23.26
C CYS A 363 -8.42 -33.08 24.64
N ARG A 364 -7.79 -31.94 24.91
CA ARG A 364 -7.22 -31.62 26.24
C ARG A 364 -8.29 -31.55 27.33
N MET A 365 -9.49 -31.05 27.01
CA MET A 365 -10.60 -31.02 27.96
C MET A 365 -11.12 -32.43 28.29
N MET A 366 -11.28 -33.28 27.27
CA MET A 366 -11.65 -34.70 27.47
C MET A 366 -10.60 -35.42 28.31
N ALA A 367 -9.31 -35.23 28.02
CA ALA A 367 -8.23 -35.80 28.83
C ALA A 367 -8.28 -35.32 30.29
N ARG A 368 -8.61 -34.04 30.52
CA ARG A 368 -8.75 -33.47 31.87
C ARG A 368 -9.93 -34.07 32.62
N ILE A 369 -11.07 -34.31 31.96
CA ILE A 369 -12.23 -34.97 32.56
C ILE A 369 -11.86 -36.39 32.98
N GLU A 370 -11.26 -37.18 32.08
CA GLU A 370 -10.82 -38.56 32.36
C GLU A 370 -9.80 -38.61 33.51
N ALA A 371 -8.83 -37.68 33.52
CA ALA A 371 -7.84 -37.60 34.58
C ALA A 371 -8.45 -37.22 35.94
N ALA A 372 -9.47 -36.36 35.96
CA ALA A 372 -10.13 -35.92 37.18
C ALA A 372 -11.03 -37.01 37.80
N GLU A 373 -11.60 -37.90 36.97
CA GLU A 373 -12.49 -38.98 37.41
C GLU A 373 -11.72 -40.28 37.74
N HIS A 374 -10.78 -40.68 36.88
CA HIS A 374 -10.10 -41.98 36.93
C HIS A 374 -8.61 -41.89 37.32
N GLY A 375 -8.09 -40.68 37.53
CA GLY A 375 -6.68 -40.43 37.81
C GLY A 375 -5.85 -40.14 36.55
N ALA A 376 -4.74 -39.41 36.75
CA ALA A 376 -3.92 -38.87 35.65
C ALA A 376 -3.25 -39.94 34.76
N GLU A 377 -3.06 -41.16 35.28
CA GLU A 377 -2.42 -42.26 34.54
C GLU A 377 -3.41 -43.12 33.72
N SER A 378 -4.70 -42.77 33.76
CA SER A 378 -5.75 -43.45 33.00
C SER A 378 -5.38 -43.55 31.51
N GLY A 379 -5.51 -44.75 30.94
CA GLY A 379 -5.22 -45.01 29.53
C GLY A 379 -6.01 -44.10 28.58
N ARG A 380 -7.27 -43.79 28.93
CA ARG A 380 -8.13 -42.88 28.14
C ARG A 380 -7.64 -41.44 28.18
N SER A 381 -7.11 -40.97 29.31
CA SER A 381 -6.53 -39.63 29.39
C SER A 381 -5.31 -39.50 28.48
N ARG A 382 -4.43 -40.51 28.48
CA ARG A 382 -3.27 -40.57 27.57
C ARG A 382 -3.66 -40.63 26.10
N GLU A 383 -4.67 -41.42 25.76
CA GLU A 383 -5.22 -41.51 24.41
C GLU A 383 -5.71 -40.13 23.91
N TRP A 384 -6.48 -39.41 24.73
CA TRP A 384 -6.96 -38.07 24.39
C TRP A 384 -5.82 -37.05 24.27
N LEU A 385 -4.78 -37.14 25.09
CA LEU A 385 -3.58 -36.30 24.95
C LEU A 385 -2.82 -36.61 23.66
N ALA A 386 -2.68 -37.89 23.30
CA ALA A 386 -2.06 -38.30 22.03
C ALA A 386 -2.87 -37.80 20.83
N ARG A 387 -4.21 -37.81 20.92
CA ARG A 387 -5.09 -37.21 19.91
C ARG A 387 -4.96 -35.69 19.86
N ALA A 388 -4.79 -35.01 21.00
CA ALA A 388 -4.59 -33.56 21.06
C ALA A 388 -3.31 -33.10 20.34
N ALA A 389 -2.25 -33.91 20.35
CA ALA A 389 -0.99 -33.58 19.68
C ALA A 389 -1.12 -33.50 18.14
N ARG A 390 -2.07 -34.25 17.56
CA ARG A 390 -2.35 -34.30 16.11
C ARG A 390 -3.60 -33.51 15.72
N ALA A 391 -4.28 -32.93 16.70
CA ALA A 391 -5.53 -32.21 16.49
C ALA A 391 -5.29 -30.81 15.89
N PRO A 392 -6.27 -30.26 15.14
CA PRO A 392 -6.22 -28.87 14.69
C PRO A 392 -6.00 -27.89 15.83
N ARG A 393 -5.30 -26.81 15.53
CA ARG A 393 -5.09 -25.71 16.48
C ARG A 393 -6.41 -25.01 16.80
N ASP A 394 -6.49 -24.52 18.03
CA ASP A 394 -7.59 -23.66 18.45
C ASP A 394 -7.50 -22.26 17.82
N ALA A 395 -8.62 -21.56 17.82
CA ALA A 395 -8.62 -20.13 17.49
C ALA A 395 -7.71 -19.36 18.48
N ALA A 396 -6.94 -18.43 17.94
CA ALA A 396 -6.04 -17.56 18.67
C ALA A 396 -6.05 -16.16 18.05
N TRP A 397 -5.42 -15.20 18.73
CA TRP A 397 -5.21 -13.88 18.15
C TRP A 397 -4.08 -13.96 17.13
N VAL A 398 -4.37 -13.64 15.86
CA VAL A 398 -3.40 -13.70 14.78
C VAL A 398 -3.25 -12.31 14.14
N ALA A 399 -2.01 -11.82 14.05
CA ALA A 399 -1.65 -10.58 13.34
C ALA A 399 -0.33 -10.77 12.59
N ASP A 400 -0.31 -10.50 11.28
CA ASP A 400 0.90 -10.45 10.45
C ASP A 400 1.85 -11.66 10.64
N GLY A 401 1.28 -12.87 10.76
CA GLY A 401 2.03 -14.11 10.97
C GLY A 401 2.35 -14.44 12.43
N VAL A 402 2.13 -13.51 13.36
CA VAL A 402 2.29 -13.73 14.81
C VAL A 402 1.00 -14.32 15.39
N ILE A 403 1.16 -15.41 16.12
CA ILE A 403 0.08 -16.04 16.90
C ILE A 403 0.28 -15.66 18.37
N SER A 404 -0.75 -15.13 19.01
CA SER A 404 -0.75 -14.75 20.43
C SER A 404 -1.98 -15.29 21.14
N GLU A 405 -1.79 -15.72 22.39
CA GLU A 405 -2.90 -16.08 23.28
C GLU A 405 -3.62 -14.84 23.83
N ARG A 406 -2.90 -13.72 23.94
CA ARG A 406 -3.43 -12.46 24.46
C ARG A 406 -3.60 -11.46 23.33
N TRP A 407 -4.72 -10.76 23.35
CA TRP A 407 -4.94 -9.64 22.44
C TRP A 407 -3.92 -8.52 22.71
N ALA A 408 -3.45 -7.91 21.64
CA ALA A 408 -2.69 -6.67 21.67
C ALA A 408 -3.32 -5.67 20.68
N PRO A 409 -3.27 -4.37 20.97
CA PRO A 409 -3.85 -3.35 20.10
C PRO A 409 -3.09 -3.17 18.79
N VAL A 410 -1.79 -3.49 18.79
CA VAL A 410 -0.85 -3.19 17.71
C VAL A 410 -0.07 -4.46 17.35
N SER A 411 0.15 -4.68 16.06
CA SER A 411 1.02 -5.77 15.59
C SER A 411 2.49 -5.47 15.93
N PRO A 412 3.23 -6.42 16.53
CA PRO A 412 4.65 -6.23 16.82
C PRO A 412 5.54 -6.22 15.56
N VAL A 413 5.01 -6.68 14.41
CA VAL A 413 5.76 -6.75 13.16
C VAL A 413 5.53 -5.51 12.30
N SER A 414 4.26 -5.16 12.07
CA SER A 414 3.91 -4.05 11.17
C SER A 414 3.72 -2.72 11.89
N GLY A 415 3.48 -2.70 13.21
CA GLY A 415 3.05 -1.50 13.92
C GLY A 415 1.59 -1.11 13.63
N ARG A 416 0.86 -1.90 12.82
CA ARG A 416 -0.52 -1.60 12.45
C ARG A 416 -1.47 -1.78 13.65
N LEU A 417 -2.33 -0.77 13.84
CA LEU A 417 -3.44 -0.80 14.80
C LEU A 417 -4.56 -1.76 14.37
N ASP A 418 -5.22 -2.41 15.34
CA ASP A 418 -6.34 -3.34 15.11
C ASP A 418 -6.00 -4.50 14.15
N ALA A 419 -4.74 -4.94 14.18
CA ALA A 419 -4.25 -6.00 13.31
C ALA A 419 -4.60 -7.43 13.80
N PHE A 420 -4.83 -7.60 15.11
CA PHE A 420 -5.12 -8.90 15.70
C PHE A 420 -6.56 -9.32 15.48
N VAL A 421 -6.73 -10.45 14.78
CA VAL A 421 -8.04 -11.06 14.51
C VAL A 421 -8.11 -12.42 15.20
N TRP A 422 -9.25 -12.71 15.83
CA TRP A 422 -9.52 -14.02 16.43
C TRP A 422 -9.91 -15.02 15.34
N LYS A 423 -9.02 -15.97 15.05
CA LYS A 423 -9.27 -17.01 14.04
C LYS A 423 -8.39 -18.24 14.28
N THR A 424 -8.75 -19.37 13.67
CA THR A 424 -7.87 -20.54 13.62
C THR A 424 -6.62 -20.22 12.80
N PRO A 425 -5.42 -20.33 13.37
CA PRO A 425 -4.19 -20.14 12.61
C PRO A 425 -4.10 -21.15 11.46
N PRO A 426 -3.55 -20.77 10.28
CA PRO A 426 -3.35 -21.73 9.21
C PRO A 426 -2.43 -22.86 9.69
N GLU A 427 -2.84 -24.10 9.45
CA GLU A 427 -1.99 -25.27 9.63
C GLU A 427 -0.88 -25.16 8.59
N ILE A 428 0.32 -24.72 9.01
CA ILE A 428 1.51 -25.02 8.22
C ILE A 428 1.63 -26.53 8.32
N LEU A 429 1.21 -27.23 7.26
CA LEU A 429 1.44 -28.64 7.09
C LEU A 429 2.92 -28.88 7.41
N ALA A 430 3.19 -29.52 8.55
CA ALA A 430 4.41 -30.27 8.68
C ALA A 430 4.45 -31.23 7.47
N GLY A 431 5.65 -31.48 6.94
CA GLY A 431 5.85 -32.30 5.76
C GLY A 431 5.11 -33.65 5.81
N PRO A 432 4.97 -34.32 4.66
CA PRO A 432 4.09 -35.47 4.49
C PRO A 432 4.24 -36.46 5.64
N ASP A 433 3.09 -36.84 6.21
CA ASP A 433 2.97 -37.77 7.32
C ASP A 433 3.90 -38.98 7.12
N GLU A 434 4.76 -39.27 8.10
CA GLU A 434 5.56 -40.51 8.15
C GLU A 434 4.69 -41.77 8.41
N ASP A 435 3.37 -41.70 8.17
CA ASP A 435 2.44 -42.82 8.34
C ASP A 435 2.41 -43.78 7.12
N ASP A 436 3.26 -43.55 6.11
CA ASP A 436 3.53 -44.51 5.01
C ASP A 436 4.97 -45.08 5.05
N ALA A 437 5.64 -45.02 6.21
CA ALA A 437 6.86 -45.80 6.41
C ALA A 437 6.49 -47.27 6.71
N PRO A 438 6.92 -48.25 5.89
CA PRO A 438 6.68 -49.66 6.19
C PRO A 438 7.38 -50.04 7.50
N ALA A 439 6.66 -50.79 8.33
CA ALA A 439 7.00 -51.14 9.70
C ALA A 439 8.48 -51.58 9.90
N PRO A 440 9.12 -51.21 11.02
CA PRO A 440 10.46 -51.66 11.32
C PRO A 440 10.46 -53.15 11.64
N THR A 441 11.13 -53.94 10.80
CA THR A 441 11.51 -55.33 11.09
C THR A 441 12.31 -55.41 12.39
N GLU A 442 11.88 -56.29 13.29
CA GLU A 442 12.52 -56.58 14.58
C GLU A 442 14.01 -56.99 14.44
N PRO A 443 14.89 -56.60 15.38
CA PRO A 443 16.28 -57.00 15.38
C PRO A 443 16.45 -58.39 16.03
N VAL A 444 16.90 -59.38 15.25
CA VAL A 444 17.46 -60.63 15.79
C VAL A 444 18.92 -60.39 16.15
N GLY A 445 19.30 -60.86 17.35
CA GLY A 445 20.60 -60.66 18.01
C GLY A 445 21.82 -61.33 17.35
N PRO A 446 22.97 -61.33 18.07
CA PRO A 446 24.27 -61.03 17.50
C PRO A 446 25.03 -62.27 17.00
N THR A 447 25.81 -62.12 15.93
CA THR A 447 26.84 -63.09 15.55
C THR A 447 28.11 -62.35 15.12
N GLU A 448 29.11 -62.51 15.99
CA GLU A 448 30.56 -62.56 15.79
C GLU A 448 31.20 -61.72 14.66
N ILE A 449 32.07 -60.81 15.11
CA ILE A 449 33.05 -60.07 14.30
C ILE A 449 34.30 -60.93 14.11
N PRO A 450 34.81 -61.11 12.88
CA PRO A 450 36.23 -61.36 12.66
C PRO A 450 36.97 -60.07 12.29
N ALA A 451 38.16 -59.95 12.88
CA ALA A 451 39.03 -58.80 12.87
C ALA A 451 39.58 -58.38 11.49
N VAL A 452 39.85 -57.08 11.41
CA VAL A 452 40.57 -56.33 10.37
C VAL A 452 42.02 -56.81 10.22
N PRO A 453 42.63 -56.70 9.02
CA PRO A 453 44.04 -56.39 8.92
C PRO A 453 44.29 -54.97 8.36
N THR A 454 45.12 -54.25 9.10
CA THR A 454 45.72 -52.92 8.91
C THR A 454 46.40 -52.72 7.54
N PRO A 455 46.42 -51.49 6.99
CA PRO A 455 47.48 -51.06 6.08
C PRO A 455 48.49 -50.15 6.79
N ALA A 456 49.78 -50.43 6.57
CA ALA A 456 50.91 -49.59 6.95
C ALA A 456 51.25 -48.57 5.82
N PRO A 457 51.99 -47.48 6.14
CA PRO A 457 51.91 -46.19 5.48
C PRO A 457 53.13 -45.84 4.60
N VAL A 458 53.00 -44.84 3.70
CA VAL A 458 54.03 -43.87 3.21
C VAL A 458 53.46 -43.09 2.00
N THR A 459 53.74 -41.84 1.61
CA THR A 459 54.28 -40.58 2.17
C THR A 459 54.07 -39.51 1.07
N THR A 460 53.96 -38.23 1.47
CA THR A 460 54.35 -36.99 0.74
C THR A 460 53.61 -36.51 -0.51
N GLY A 461 53.22 -35.22 -0.48
CA GLY A 461 53.29 -34.32 -1.64
C GLY A 461 52.20 -33.25 -1.73
N SER A 462 52.41 -32.08 -1.12
CA SER A 462 51.80 -30.80 -1.57
C SER A 462 52.74 -30.17 -2.61
N PRO A 463 52.30 -29.38 -3.63
CA PRO A 463 51.70 -28.05 -3.40
C PRO A 463 50.55 -27.64 -4.37
N ALA A 464 49.91 -26.53 -4.02
CA ALA A 464 48.88 -25.75 -4.73
C ALA A 464 49.37 -25.08 -6.05
N PRO A 465 48.68 -24.06 -6.61
CA PRO A 465 47.34 -24.00 -7.22
C PRO A 465 47.39 -23.51 -8.70
N ALA A 466 46.35 -23.71 -9.51
CA ALA A 466 46.16 -22.98 -10.77
C ALA A 466 44.71 -22.97 -11.28
N THR A 467 44.09 -21.79 -11.30
CA THR A 467 43.14 -21.35 -12.35
C THR A 467 43.97 -20.67 -13.45
N PRO A 468 43.53 -20.37 -14.70
CA PRO A 468 42.19 -20.46 -15.30
C PRO A 468 42.16 -21.06 -16.73
N GLY A 469 40.97 -21.34 -17.30
CA GLY A 469 40.88 -21.72 -18.71
C GLY A 469 39.47 -21.98 -19.25
N PHE A 470 39.01 -21.05 -20.07
CA PHE A 470 37.76 -21.04 -20.86
C PHE A 470 37.49 -22.30 -21.70
N LEU A 471 36.21 -22.63 -21.87
CA LEU A 471 35.66 -23.07 -23.16
C LEU A 471 34.23 -22.51 -23.39
N GLN A 472 34.10 -21.65 -24.41
CA GLN A 472 32.93 -21.54 -25.29
C GLN A 472 32.68 -22.93 -25.94
N THR A 473 31.49 -23.39 -26.34
CA THR A 473 30.49 -22.82 -27.27
C THR A 473 29.38 -23.87 -27.39
N GLY A 474 28.15 -23.50 -27.75
CA GLY A 474 27.16 -24.49 -28.19
C GLY A 474 25.74 -23.96 -28.31
N ALA A 475 25.47 -23.27 -29.42
CA ALA A 475 24.14 -22.82 -29.81
C ALA A 475 23.19 -24.00 -30.12
N GLY A 476 21.92 -23.84 -29.75
CA GLY A 476 20.82 -24.68 -30.20
C GLY A 476 19.49 -23.97 -29.89
N ALA A 477 18.88 -23.39 -30.92
CA ALA A 477 17.52 -22.85 -30.94
C ALA A 477 16.78 -23.50 -32.12
N PRO A 478 15.46 -23.31 -32.31
CA PRO A 478 14.36 -23.13 -31.36
C PRO A 478 13.18 -24.08 -31.67
N SER A 479 12.14 -24.12 -30.84
CA SER A 479 10.81 -24.58 -31.28
C SER A 479 9.70 -23.80 -30.61
N ALA A 480 8.67 -23.52 -31.39
CA ALA A 480 7.68 -22.45 -31.27
C ALA A 480 6.36 -22.88 -30.60
N LEU A 481 5.38 -21.94 -30.62
CA LEU A 481 3.94 -21.99 -30.30
C LEU A 481 3.59 -21.35 -28.93
N SER A 482 2.73 -20.34 -28.77
CA SER A 482 1.72 -19.71 -29.64
C SER A 482 1.34 -18.31 -29.14
N THR A 483 1.04 -17.40 -30.06
CA THR A 483 0.38 -16.10 -29.86
C THR A 483 -1.16 -16.27 -29.88
N PRO A 484 -1.95 -15.26 -29.44
CA PRO A 484 -2.97 -14.76 -30.34
C PRO A 484 -2.89 -13.23 -30.56
N ALA A 485 -3.17 -12.85 -31.80
CA ALA A 485 -3.01 -11.55 -32.42
C ALA A 485 -4.16 -10.55 -32.11
N PRO A 486 -3.97 -9.24 -32.37
CA PRO A 486 -4.93 -8.16 -32.11
C PRO A 486 -5.85 -7.89 -33.32
N VAL A 487 -7.01 -7.24 -33.08
CA VAL A 487 -7.93 -6.78 -34.14
C VAL A 487 -7.87 -5.26 -34.24
N ASN A 488 -7.58 -4.75 -35.45
CA ASN A 488 -7.60 -3.33 -35.83
C ASN A 488 -8.84 -3.00 -36.70
N THR A 489 -9.56 -1.96 -36.26
CA THR A 489 -10.13 -0.79 -36.96
C THR A 489 -10.68 -0.80 -38.42
N SER A 490 -11.91 -0.24 -38.52
CA SER A 490 -12.50 0.67 -39.54
C SER A 490 -13.14 0.15 -40.85
N ALA A 491 -14.42 0.49 -41.06
CA ALA A 491 -14.99 0.88 -42.36
C ALA A 491 -16.31 1.69 -42.20
N SER A 492 -16.48 2.74 -43.01
CA SER A 492 -17.69 3.52 -43.38
C SER A 492 -17.66 3.64 -44.93
N PRO A 493 -18.75 3.93 -45.72
CA PRO A 493 -19.78 4.98 -45.50
C PRO A 493 -21.24 4.76 -46.05
N SER A 494 -22.18 5.67 -45.64
CA SER A 494 -23.42 6.30 -46.23
C SER A 494 -24.31 5.63 -47.34
N PRO A 495 -25.59 6.05 -47.64
CA PRO A 495 -26.33 7.30 -47.29
C PRO A 495 -27.84 7.18 -46.89
N ALA A 496 -28.50 8.34 -46.69
CA ALA A 496 -29.88 8.63 -46.20
C ALA A 496 -31.06 8.26 -47.16
N PRO A 497 -32.35 8.44 -46.77
CA PRO A 497 -33.02 9.76 -46.90
C PRO A 497 -34.07 10.15 -45.81
N GLN A 498 -34.57 11.39 -45.98
CA GLN A 498 -35.40 12.27 -45.15
C GLN A 498 -36.89 11.90 -45.01
N ALA A 499 -37.52 12.38 -43.92
CA ALA A 499 -38.82 13.09 -43.82
C ALA A 499 -39.16 13.23 -42.31
N ALA A 500 -39.86 14.21 -41.72
CA ALA A 500 -40.33 15.56 -42.02
C ALA A 500 -41.34 15.90 -40.86
N ALA A 501 -41.28 17.12 -40.31
CA ALA A 501 -42.35 17.83 -39.57
C ALA A 501 -42.80 17.25 -38.19
N ASP A 502 -43.28 17.98 -37.19
CA ASP A 502 -43.73 19.37 -37.08
C ASP A 502 -43.80 19.81 -35.57
N ARG A 503 -43.58 21.10 -35.34
CA ARG A 503 -44.24 22.03 -34.39
C ARG A 503 -44.44 21.78 -32.87
N SER A 504 -44.08 22.87 -32.15
CA SER A 504 -44.76 23.46 -30.96
C SER A 504 -44.42 22.82 -29.60
N ARG A 505 -44.26 23.53 -28.47
CA ARG A 505 -44.76 24.82 -28.01
C ARG A 505 -44.06 25.20 -26.68
N ARG A 506 -43.69 26.49 -26.56
CA ARG A 506 -43.85 27.41 -25.41
C ARG A 506 -43.55 26.99 -23.94
N ILE A 507 -42.71 27.85 -23.33
CA ILE A 507 -42.85 28.52 -22.02
C ILE A 507 -42.69 27.66 -20.76
N ALA A 508 -41.57 27.84 -20.05
CA ALA A 508 -41.45 28.62 -18.81
C ALA A 508 -39.98 28.91 -18.53
#